data_AF-A0A9L0JU35-F1
#
_entry.id   AF-A0A9L0JU35-F1
#
_cell.length_a   1.000
_cell.length_b   1.000
_cell.length_c   1.000
_cell.angle_alpha   90.00
_cell.angle_beta   90.00
_cell.angle_gamma   90.00
#
_symmetry.space_group_name_H-M   'P 1'
#
loop_
_entity.id
_entity.type
_entity.pdbx_description
1 polymer ?
#
loop_
_entity_poly.entity_id
_entity_poly.type
_entity_poly.pdbx_seq_one_letter_code
_entity_poly.pdbx_strand_id
1 'polypeptide(L)'
;TQQLMSQPEHEREKEVALLRRSVAEKERARAASDVLCRSLADETHQLRRTLAATAHMCQHLAKCLDERQRAQGNAGEKRPEPECTGGDASVQAVIEKLQEENRLLKQKVTHVEDLNAKWQRYDASRDEYVRGLHAQLRGLQSPIEPELMRKEISRLNRQVEEKMNDCAEVRQELAAVRRARDAALERVQMLEQQILAYKDDFTSERADRERAQSRIHELEEKVASLQHQASWRQDSRDPGSCRIHPGSRIPKDLEANALQLVVPSDRRPGTGSQWLERPGATQRGQGDLQCPHCLQCFSDEQGEELFRHVAECCQ
;
A
#
# COMPACT_ATOMS: atom_id res chain seq x y z
N THR A 1 -13.06 9.31 -16.01
CA THR A 1 -13.73 7.99 -16.02
C THR A 1 -12.84 6.88 -16.57
N GLN A 2 -12.10 7.04 -17.67
CA GLN A 2 -11.23 5.97 -18.24
C GLN A 2 -10.24 5.33 -17.24
N GLN A 3 -9.59 6.10 -16.35
CA GLN A 3 -8.64 5.57 -15.36
C GLN A 3 -9.20 4.53 -14.36
N LEU A 4 -10.52 4.53 -14.09
CA LEU A 4 -11.13 3.53 -13.22
C LEU A 4 -11.37 2.20 -13.96
N MET A 5 -11.56 2.24 -15.27
CA MET A 5 -11.75 1.04 -16.10
C MET A 5 -10.43 0.33 -16.39
N SER A 6 -9.30 1.05 -16.44
CA SER A 6 -7.97 0.48 -16.68
C SER A 6 -7.27 -0.02 -15.40
N GLN A 7 -7.81 0.27 -14.22
CA GLN A 7 -7.22 -0.17 -12.95
C GLN A 7 -7.18 -1.72 -12.80
N PRO A 8 -8.25 -2.49 -13.11
CA PRO A 8 -8.21 -3.95 -13.06
C PRO A 8 -7.24 -4.56 -14.09
N GLU A 9 -7.10 -3.92 -15.26
CA GLU A 9 -6.16 -4.38 -16.29
C GLU A 9 -4.71 -4.19 -15.83
N HIS A 10 -4.40 -3.05 -15.22
CA HIS A 10 -3.09 -2.75 -14.68
C HIS A 10 -2.72 -3.63 -13.47
N GLU A 11 -3.71 -4.04 -12.66
CA GLU A 11 -3.51 -5.03 -11.58
C GLU A 11 -3.22 -6.42 -12.15
N ARG A 12 -3.95 -6.86 -13.18
CA ARG A 12 -3.67 -8.11 -13.92
C ARG A 12 -2.30 -8.09 -14.59
N GLU A 13 -1.87 -6.96 -15.14
CA GLU A 13 -0.52 -6.80 -15.72
C GLU A 13 0.58 -6.95 -14.68
N LYS A 14 0.41 -6.38 -13.48
CA LYS A 14 1.33 -6.57 -12.35
C LYS A 14 1.40 -8.03 -11.92
N GLU A 15 0.26 -8.70 -11.81
CA GLU A 15 0.21 -10.13 -11.48
C GLU A 15 0.92 -10.97 -12.54
N VAL A 16 0.66 -10.74 -13.82
CA VAL A 16 1.36 -11.41 -14.93
C VAL A 16 2.86 -11.13 -14.91
N ALA A 17 3.30 -9.92 -14.56
CA ALA A 17 4.72 -9.60 -14.42
C ALA A 17 5.39 -10.32 -13.22
N LEU A 18 4.70 -10.45 -12.08
CA LEU A 18 5.15 -11.21 -10.92
C LEU A 18 5.21 -12.72 -11.22
N LEU A 19 4.19 -13.27 -11.88
CA LEU A 19 4.15 -14.67 -12.31
C LEU A 19 5.28 -14.98 -13.30
N ARG A 20 5.51 -14.12 -14.31
CA ARG A 20 6.66 -14.25 -15.24
C ARG A 20 8.00 -14.24 -14.51
N ARG A 21 8.17 -13.37 -13.51
CA ARG A 21 9.39 -13.35 -12.68
C ARG A 21 9.57 -14.65 -11.89
N SER A 22 8.51 -15.12 -11.22
CA SER A 22 8.53 -16.37 -10.44
C SER A 22 8.79 -17.60 -11.32
N VAL A 23 8.25 -17.65 -12.54
CA VAL A 23 8.54 -18.71 -13.52
C VAL A 23 10.02 -18.66 -13.92
N ALA A 24 10.55 -17.49 -14.30
CA ALA A 24 11.95 -17.34 -14.68
C ALA A 24 12.93 -17.66 -13.52
N GLU A 25 12.54 -17.43 -12.27
CA GLU A 25 13.30 -17.84 -11.08
C GLU A 25 13.27 -19.36 -10.87
N LYS A 26 12.09 -20.00 -11.03
CA LYS A 26 11.95 -21.47 -10.98
C LYS A 26 12.72 -22.17 -12.10
N GLU A 27 12.74 -21.60 -13.30
CA GLU A 27 13.53 -22.10 -14.44
C GLU A 27 15.03 -21.98 -14.17
N ARG A 28 15.51 -20.84 -13.64
CA ARG A 28 16.90 -20.69 -13.21
C ARG A 28 17.29 -21.68 -12.11
N ALA A 29 16.43 -21.89 -11.12
CA ALA A 29 16.66 -22.87 -10.05
C ALA A 29 16.71 -24.32 -10.58
N ARG A 30 15.82 -24.68 -11.51
CA ARG A 30 15.85 -25.99 -12.20
C ARG A 30 17.13 -26.18 -13.01
N ALA A 31 17.51 -25.20 -13.83
CA ALA A 31 18.75 -25.26 -14.61
C ALA A 31 20.00 -25.41 -13.74
N ALA A 32 20.07 -24.71 -12.60
CA ALA A 32 21.15 -24.88 -11.63
C ALA A 32 21.15 -26.30 -11.01
N SER A 33 19.97 -26.82 -10.64
CA SER A 33 19.82 -28.19 -10.14
C SER A 33 20.27 -29.23 -11.18
N ASP A 34 19.89 -29.06 -12.45
CA ASP A 34 20.26 -29.99 -13.53
C ASP A 34 21.75 -29.99 -13.84
N VAL A 35 22.46 -28.88 -13.60
CA VAL A 35 23.92 -28.80 -13.70
C VAL A 35 24.58 -29.51 -12.51
N LEU A 36 24.09 -29.29 -11.29
CA LEU A 36 24.59 -29.97 -10.09
C LEU A 36 24.39 -31.49 -10.15
N CYS A 37 23.22 -31.96 -10.58
CA CYS A 37 22.92 -33.38 -10.78
C CYS A 37 23.85 -34.03 -11.83
N ARG A 38 24.17 -33.30 -12.91
CA ARG A 38 25.14 -33.77 -13.92
C ARG A 38 26.56 -33.83 -13.36
N SER A 39 27.04 -32.78 -12.69
CA SER A 39 28.38 -32.76 -12.05
C SER A 39 28.55 -33.91 -11.06
N LEU A 40 27.55 -34.15 -10.19
CA LEU A 40 27.58 -35.23 -9.21
C LEU A 40 27.61 -36.63 -9.87
N ALA A 41 26.89 -36.80 -10.98
CA ALA A 41 26.93 -38.03 -11.76
C ALA A 41 28.31 -38.23 -12.41
N ASP A 42 28.89 -37.19 -13.02
CA ASP A 42 30.20 -37.24 -13.66
C ASP A 42 31.33 -37.53 -12.64
N GLU A 43 31.30 -36.89 -11.47
CA GLU A 43 32.19 -37.19 -10.34
C GLU A 43 32.04 -38.64 -9.88
N THR A 44 30.81 -39.14 -9.75
CA THR A 44 30.54 -40.54 -9.39
C THR A 44 31.09 -41.50 -10.44
N HIS A 45 30.95 -41.18 -11.73
CA HIS A 45 31.52 -41.97 -12.83
C HIS A 45 33.05 -41.89 -12.88
N GLN A 46 33.66 -40.76 -12.50
CA GLN A 46 35.11 -40.62 -12.37
C GLN A 46 35.64 -41.45 -11.19
N LEU A 47 35.04 -41.34 -10.01
CA LEU A 47 35.41 -42.13 -8.83
C LEU A 47 35.30 -43.63 -9.09
N ARG A 48 34.23 -44.09 -9.76
CA ARG A 48 34.09 -45.51 -10.18
C ARG A 48 35.20 -45.95 -11.15
N ARG A 49 35.59 -45.11 -12.11
CA ARG A 49 36.72 -45.40 -13.03
C ARG A 49 38.06 -45.48 -12.30
N THR A 50 38.33 -44.53 -11.39
CA THR A 50 39.56 -44.55 -10.57
C THR A 50 39.60 -45.77 -9.64
N LEU A 51 38.47 -46.14 -9.03
CA LEU A 51 38.37 -47.33 -8.18
C LEU A 51 38.59 -48.62 -8.98
N ALA A 52 38.05 -48.71 -10.20
CA ALA A 52 38.31 -49.86 -11.08
C ALA A 52 39.79 -49.94 -11.51
N ALA A 53 40.41 -48.81 -11.86
CA ALA A 53 41.83 -48.76 -12.24
C ALA A 53 42.75 -49.15 -11.06
N THR A 54 42.48 -48.66 -9.85
CA THR A 54 43.24 -49.05 -8.64
C THR A 54 43.02 -50.52 -8.28
N ALA A 55 41.80 -51.04 -8.39
CA ALA A 55 41.51 -52.46 -8.21
C ALA A 55 42.29 -53.35 -9.21
N HIS A 56 42.35 -52.98 -10.49
CA HIS A 56 43.16 -53.69 -11.48
C HIS A 56 44.67 -53.63 -11.16
N MET A 57 45.19 -52.49 -10.70
CA MET A 57 46.57 -52.37 -10.28
C MET A 57 46.89 -53.25 -9.07
N CYS A 58 46.01 -53.30 -8.06
CA CYS A 58 46.13 -54.21 -6.92
C CYS A 58 46.09 -55.69 -7.35
N GLN A 59 45.19 -56.07 -8.28
CA GLN A 59 45.14 -57.42 -8.85
C GLN A 59 46.42 -57.79 -9.62
N HIS A 60 47.00 -56.84 -10.35
CA HIS A 60 48.28 -57.04 -11.06
C HIS A 60 49.43 -57.25 -10.07
N LEU A 61 49.54 -56.40 -9.04
CA LEU A 61 50.56 -56.53 -8.00
C LEU A 61 50.43 -57.85 -7.24
N ALA A 62 49.21 -58.30 -6.92
CA ALA A 62 48.97 -59.61 -6.30
C ALA A 62 49.51 -60.75 -7.17
N LYS A 63 49.19 -60.77 -8.48
CA LYS A 63 49.71 -61.77 -9.42
C LYS A 63 51.24 -61.78 -9.49
N CYS A 64 51.88 -60.60 -9.59
CA CYS A 64 53.34 -60.52 -9.61
C CYS A 64 53.99 -61.02 -8.31
N LEU A 65 53.32 -60.84 -7.16
CA LEU A 65 53.79 -61.39 -5.89
C LEU A 65 53.62 -62.92 -5.83
N ASP A 66 52.50 -63.46 -6.28
CA ASP A 66 52.27 -64.91 -6.38
C ASP A 66 53.29 -65.59 -7.31
N GLU A 67 53.55 -64.99 -8.48
CA GLU A 67 54.55 -65.46 -9.44
C GLU A 67 55.96 -65.42 -8.86
N ARG A 68 56.32 -64.35 -8.15
CA ARG A 68 57.62 -64.22 -7.47
C ARG A 68 57.80 -65.24 -6.35
N GLN A 69 56.75 -65.51 -5.55
CA GLN A 69 56.80 -66.54 -4.51
C GLN A 69 56.97 -67.94 -5.11
N ARG A 70 56.25 -68.25 -6.21
CA ARG A 70 56.42 -69.52 -6.96
C ARG A 70 57.83 -69.66 -7.55
N ALA A 71 58.42 -68.57 -8.04
CA ALA A 71 59.79 -68.58 -8.55
C ALA A 71 60.83 -68.78 -7.43
N GLN A 72 60.67 -68.15 -6.26
CA GLN A 72 61.56 -68.36 -5.11
C GLN A 72 61.41 -69.75 -4.48
N GLY A 73 60.20 -70.33 -4.47
CA GLY A 73 59.97 -71.69 -3.97
C GLY A 73 60.70 -72.80 -4.74
N ASN A 74 61.15 -72.54 -5.97
CA ASN A 74 61.93 -73.47 -6.79
C ASN A 74 63.45 -73.17 -6.80
N ALA A 75 63.90 -72.09 -6.15
CA ALA A 75 65.28 -71.66 -6.11
C ALA A 75 65.85 -71.75 -4.68
N GLY A 76 65.86 -72.97 -4.15
CA GLY A 76 66.45 -73.30 -2.85
C GLY A 76 67.91 -72.84 -2.76
N GLU A 77 68.20 -72.12 -1.69
CA GLU A 77 69.44 -71.41 -1.39
C GLU A 77 70.73 -72.17 -1.75
N LYS A 78 71.63 -71.50 -2.47
CA LYS A 78 73.08 -71.72 -2.37
C LYS A 78 73.82 -70.44 -2.75
N ARG A 79 74.21 -69.68 -1.72
CA ARG A 79 75.21 -68.62 -1.80
C ARG A 79 76.51 -69.20 -1.26
N PRO A 80 77.47 -69.63 -2.11
CA PRO A 80 78.83 -69.85 -1.64
C PRO A 80 79.47 -68.49 -1.44
N GLU A 81 79.82 -68.15 -0.20
CA GLU A 81 80.82 -67.11 0.02
C GLU A 81 82.20 -67.70 -0.32
N PRO A 82 83.00 -67.06 -1.18
CA PRO A 82 84.38 -67.45 -1.38
C PRO A 82 85.26 -66.67 -0.39
N GLU A 83 85.69 -67.34 0.69
CA GLU A 83 86.94 -66.95 1.35
C GLU A 83 88.07 -67.12 0.35
N CYS A 84 88.71 -66.02 -0.05
CA CYS A 84 89.88 -66.03 -0.92
C CYS A 84 90.89 -65.01 -0.41
N THR A 85 92.07 -65.50 -0.03
CA THR A 85 93.23 -64.69 0.36
C THR A 85 93.70 -63.84 -0.83
N GLY A 86 93.29 -62.57 -0.86
CA GLY A 86 93.56 -61.61 -1.92
C GLY A 86 93.16 -60.18 -1.54
N GLY A 87 93.47 -59.79 -0.30
CA GLY A 87 92.93 -58.59 0.36
C GLY A 87 93.10 -57.30 -0.44
N ASP A 88 94.32 -56.99 -0.89
CA ASP A 88 94.63 -55.68 -1.45
C ASP A 88 93.94 -55.43 -2.81
N ALA A 89 93.87 -56.44 -3.68
CA ALA A 89 93.17 -56.33 -4.96
C ALA A 89 91.64 -56.22 -4.79
N SER A 90 91.08 -56.92 -3.81
CA SER A 90 89.65 -56.83 -3.48
C SER A 90 89.28 -55.47 -2.88
N VAL A 91 90.11 -54.97 -1.96
CA VAL A 91 89.93 -53.65 -1.33
C VAL A 91 90.10 -52.53 -2.37
N GLN A 92 91.09 -52.61 -3.26
CA GLN A 92 91.29 -51.64 -4.34
C GLN A 92 90.08 -51.55 -5.28
N ALA A 93 89.50 -52.69 -5.68
CA ALA A 93 88.28 -52.71 -6.51
C ALA A 93 87.06 -52.08 -5.80
N VAL A 94 86.96 -52.23 -4.46
CA VAL A 94 85.93 -51.55 -3.66
C VAL A 94 86.17 -50.04 -3.59
N ILE A 95 87.42 -49.60 -3.45
CA ILE A 95 87.79 -48.17 -3.45
C ILE A 95 87.44 -47.52 -4.80
N GLU A 96 87.80 -48.15 -5.92
CA GLU A 96 87.48 -47.64 -7.26
C GLU A 96 85.97 -47.55 -7.50
N LYS A 97 85.21 -48.56 -7.05
CA LYS A 97 83.75 -48.54 -7.11
C LYS A 97 83.15 -47.40 -6.27
N LEU A 98 83.65 -47.19 -5.04
CA LEU A 98 83.21 -46.07 -4.18
C LEU A 98 83.59 -44.70 -4.76
N GLN A 99 84.72 -44.57 -5.46
CA GLN A 99 85.10 -43.34 -6.15
C GLN A 99 84.15 -43.03 -7.31
N GLU A 100 83.76 -44.02 -8.12
CA GLU A 100 82.80 -43.84 -9.21
C GLU A 100 81.38 -43.58 -8.67
N GLU A 101 80.96 -44.26 -7.61
CA GLU A 101 79.70 -43.95 -6.91
C GLU A 101 79.71 -42.53 -6.34
N ASN A 102 80.82 -42.07 -5.77
CA ASN A 102 80.98 -40.69 -5.29
C ASN A 102 80.94 -39.66 -6.43
N ARG A 103 81.53 -39.99 -7.60
CA ARG A 103 81.45 -39.18 -8.82
C ARG A 103 80.00 -39.07 -9.33
N LEU A 104 79.28 -40.19 -9.37
CA LEU A 104 77.87 -40.23 -9.77
C LEU A 104 76.95 -39.50 -8.78
N LEU A 105 77.22 -39.60 -7.47
CA LEU A 105 76.50 -38.85 -6.44
C LEU A 105 76.71 -37.34 -6.60
N LYS A 106 77.94 -36.89 -6.85
CA LYS A 106 78.24 -35.48 -7.14
C LYS A 106 77.46 -34.98 -8.37
N GLN A 107 77.44 -35.75 -9.46
CA GLN A 107 76.64 -35.42 -10.65
C GLN A 107 75.13 -35.34 -10.38
N LYS A 108 74.60 -36.23 -9.53
CA LYS A 108 73.19 -36.20 -9.10
C LYS A 108 72.88 -35.00 -8.22
N VAL A 109 73.79 -34.60 -7.32
CA VAL A 109 73.66 -33.39 -6.50
C VAL A 109 73.59 -32.15 -7.39
N THR A 110 74.56 -31.96 -8.31
CA THR A 110 74.55 -30.81 -9.23
C THR A 110 73.28 -30.78 -10.10
N HIS A 111 72.76 -31.94 -10.51
CA HIS A 111 71.51 -32.01 -11.27
C HIS A 111 70.28 -31.59 -10.44
N VAL A 112 70.21 -31.96 -9.16
CA VAL A 112 69.14 -31.54 -8.25
C VAL A 112 69.26 -30.05 -7.91
N GLU A 113 70.47 -29.53 -7.74
CA GLU A 113 70.74 -28.10 -7.55
C GLU A 113 70.26 -27.28 -8.76
N ASP A 114 70.55 -27.72 -9.99
CA ASP A 114 70.04 -27.11 -11.22
C ASP A 114 68.51 -27.11 -11.31
N LEU A 115 67.86 -28.20 -10.90
CA LEU A 115 66.40 -28.31 -10.87
C LEU A 115 65.79 -27.40 -9.80
N ASN A 116 66.39 -27.31 -8.61
CA ASN A 116 65.98 -26.40 -7.55
C ASN A 116 66.11 -24.94 -7.99
N ALA A 117 67.24 -24.57 -8.60
CA ALA A 117 67.45 -23.23 -9.16
C ALA A 117 66.47 -22.87 -10.30
N LYS A 118 65.96 -23.86 -11.05
CA LYS A 118 64.86 -23.65 -12.02
C LYS A 118 63.51 -23.47 -11.32
N TRP A 119 63.22 -24.30 -10.31
CA TRP A 119 61.97 -24.23 -9.55
C TRP A 119 61.84 -22.90 -8.79
N GLN A 120 62.90 -22.43 -8.12
CA GLN A 120 62.91 -21.13 -7.44
C GLN A 120 62.62 -19.95 -8.38
N ARG A 121 63.17 -19.98 -9.60
CA ARG A 121 62.88 -18.97 -10.63
C ARG A 121 61.44 -19.02 -11.12
N TYR A 122 60.88 -20.23 -11.29
CA TYR A 122 59.47 -20.38 -11.62
C TYR A 122 58.57 -19.86 -10.50
N ASP A 123 58.85 -20.20 -9.25
CA ASP A 123 58.02 -19.79 -8.12
C ASP A 123 58.07 -18.28 -7.91
N ALA A 124 59.26 -17.65 -8.00
CA ALA A 124 59.40 -16.20 -7.97
C ALA A 124 58.62 -15.49 -9.11
N SER A 125 58.68 -16.02 -10.34
CA SER A 125 57.95 -15.46 -11.49
C SER A 125 56.43 -15.65 -11.37
N ARG A 126 55.98 -16.81 -10.86
CA ARG A 126 54.58 -17.08 -10.49
C ARG A 126 54.09 -16.07 -9.45
N ASP A 127 54.89 -15.81 -8.43
CA ASP A 127 54.59 -14.85 -7.36
C ASP A 127 54.48 -13.41 -7.88
N GLU A 128 55.36 -13.00 -8.79
CA GLU A 128 55.27 -11.70 -9.48
C GLU A 128 54.02 -11.60 -10.34
N TYR A 129 53.68 -12.64 -11.09
CA TYR A 129 52.45 -12.70 -11.89
C TYR A 129 51.20 -12.59 -11.01
N VAL A 130 51.15 -13.34 -9.90
CA VAL A 130 50.05 -13.26 -8.92
C VAL A 130 49.97 -11.87 -8.29
N ARG A 131 51.09 -11.24 -7.91
CA ARG A 131 51.11 -9.85 -7.43
C ARG A 131 50.57 -8.88 -8.49
N GLY A 132 50.93 -9.07 -9.76
CA GLY A 132 50.42 -8.28 -10.89
C GLY A 132 48.90 -8.38 -11.06
N LEU A 133 48.34 -9.60 -10.99
CA LEU A 133 46.89 -9.82 -11.03
C LEU A 133 46.16 -9.14 -9.86
N HIS A 134 46.71 -9.21 -8.64
CA HIS A 134 46.13 -8.52 -7.48
C HIS A 134 46.14 -6.99 -7.64
N ALA A 135 47.20 -6.43 -8.24
CA ALA A 135 47.27 -4.99 -8.53
C ALA A 135 46.25 -4.57 -9.59
N GLN A 136 46.08 -5.36 -10.67
CA GLN A 136 45.06 -5.12 -11.70
C GLN A 136 43.64 -5.20 -11.13
N LEU A 137 43.34 -6.24 -10.35
CA LEU A 137 42.04 -6.39 -9.68
C LEU A 137 41.73 -5.22 -8.74
N ARG A 138 42.74 -4.72 -8.01
CA ARG A 138 42.59 -3.53 -7.15
C ARG A 138 42.38 -2.25 -7.95
N GLY A 139 43.06 -2.08 -9.08
CA GLY A 139 42.87 -0.95 -9.98
C GLY A 139 41.48 -0.90 -10.60
N LEU A 140 40.92 -2.06 -10.96
CA LEU A 140 39.53 -2.19 -11.45
C LEU A 140 38.50 -1.98 -10.32
N GLN A 141 38.81 -2.39 -9.08
CA GLN A 141 37.97 -2.19 -7.90
C GLN A 141 38.23 -0.85 -7.20
N SER A 142 38.37 0.25 -7.96
CA SER A 142 38.52 1.59 -7.39
C SER A 142 37.30 1.94 -6.52
N PRO A 143 37.44 2.15 -5.19
CA PRO A 143 36.29 2.29 -4.29
C PRO A 143 35.42 3.54 -4.54
N ILE A 144 35.98 4.53 -5.23
CA ILE A 144 35.41 5.87 -5.40
C ILE A 144 34.15 5.84 -6.27
N GLU A 145 34.16 5.11 -7.37
CA GLU A 145 33.04 5.04 -8.31
C GLU A 145 31.80 4.31 -7.72
N PRO A 146 31.95 3.16 -7.02
CA PRO A 146 30.87 2.58 -6.23
C PRO A 146 30.32 3.48 -5.12
N GLU A 147 31.16 4.33 -4.49
CA GLU A 147 30.69 5.26 -3.46
C GLU A 147 29.91 6.45 -4.02
N LEU A 148 30.35 7.02 -5.14
CA LEU A 148 29.61 8.08 -5.83
C LEU A 148 28.26 7.55 -6.33
N MET A 149 28.25 6.34 -6.91
CA MET A 149 27.01 5.68 -7.33
C MET A 149 26.07 5.41 -6.14
N ARG A 150 26.58 4.93 -4.99
CA ARG A 150 25.77 4.78 -3.77
C ARG A 150 25.20 6.11 -3.27
N LYS A 151 25.98 7.19 -3.29
CA LYS A 151 25.50 8.54 -2.90
C LYS A 151 24.41 9.05 -3.84
N GLU A 152 24.56 8.83 -5.15
CA GLU A 152 23.56 9.23 -6.14
C GLU A 152 22.27 8.40 -6.04
N ILE A 153 22.37 7.08 -5.82
CA ILE A 153 21.21 6.23 -5.51
C ILE A 153 20.47 6.75 -4.27
N SER A 154 21.19 7.07 -3.19
CA SER A 154 20.57 7.66 -1.99
C SER A 154 19.91 9.02 -2.25
N ARG A 155 20.52 9.87 -3.09
CA ARG A 155 19.96 11.17 -3.49
C ARG A 155 18.66 11.00 -4.29
N LEU A 156 18.66 10.10 -5.27
CA LEU A 156 17.51 9.80 -6.12
C LEU A 156 16.38 9.13 -5.32
N ASN A 157 16.70 8.19 -4.42
CA ASN A 157 15.71 7.55 -3.55
C ASN A 157 14.98 8.58 -2.67
N ARG A 158 15.71 9.50 -2.02
CA ARG A 158 15.10 10.61 -1.26
C ARG A 158 14.19 11.47 -2.15
N GLN A 159 14.65 11.80 -3.36
CA GLN A 159 13.86 12.62 -4.30
C GLN A 159 12.58 11.90 -4.77
N VAL A 160 12.61 10.58 -4.93
CA VAL A 160 11.43 9.76 -5.25
C VAL A 160 10.46 9.71 -4.06
N GLU A 161 10.97 9.52 -2.85
CA GLU A 161 10.18 9.50 -1.62
C GLU A 161 9.48 10.85 -1.37
N GLU A 162 10.20 11.97 -1.52
CA GLU A 162 9.63 13.32 -1.50
C GLU A 162 8.51 13.48 -2.53
N LYS A 163 8.74 13.09 -3.80
CA LYS A 163 7.70 13.18 -4.84
C LYS A 163 6.52 12.24 -4.64
N MET A 164 6.72 11.10 -3.98
CA MET A 164 5.64 10.20 -3.58
C MET A 164 4.79 10.82 -2.46
N ASN A 165 5.40 11.51 -1.51
CA ASN A 165 4.72 12.22 -0.43
C ASN A 165 3.92 13.42 -0.97
N ASP A 166 4.52 14.27 -1.82
CA ASP A 166 3.81 15.36 -2.52
C ASP A 166 2.55 14.83 -3.25
N CYS A 167 2.70 13.69 -3.94
CA CYS A 167 1.61 13.06 -4.66
C CYS A 167 0.56 12.41 -3.74
N ALA A 168 0.91 12.01 -2.53
CA ALA A 168 -0.02 11.50 -1.53
C ALA A 168 -0.87 12.64 -0.93
N GLU A 169 -0.24 13.77 -0.60
CA GLU A 169 -0.90 14.98 -0.09
C GLU A 169 -1.94 15.51 -1.11
N VAL A 170 -1.53 15.75 -2.36
CA VAL A 170 -2.44 16.22 -3.43
C VAL A 170 -3.59 15.24 -3.68
N ARG A 171 -3.38 13.92 -3.53
CA ARG A 171 -4.47 12.92 -3.62
C ARG A 171 -5.43 13.02 -2.44
N GLN A 172 -4.94 13.26 -1.24
CA GLN A 172 -5.75 13.44 -0.04
C GLN A 172 -6.59 14.72 -0.11
N GLU A 173 -6.00 15.83 -0.57
CA GLU A 173 -6.71 17.09 -0.85
C GLU A 173 -7.80 16.91 -1.91
N LEU A 174 -7.47 16.29 -3.04
CA LEU A 174 -8.44 16.00 -4.11
C LEU A 174 -9.59 15.10 -3.61
N ALA A 175 -9.32 14.16 -2.72
CA ALA A 175 -10.36 13.35 -2.08
C ALA A 175 -11.22 14.19 -1.11
N ALA A 176 -10.64 15.13 -0.38
CA ALA A 176 -11.38 16.06 0.48
C ALA A 176 -12.28 17.00 -0.34
N VAL A 177 -11.76 17.61 -1.41
CA VAL A 177 -12.52 18.46 -2.32
C VAL A 177 -13.68 17.70 -2.98
N ARG A 178 -13.47 16.44 -3.39
CA ARG A 178 -14.54 15.58 -3.92
C ARG A 178 -15.65 15.34 -2.88
N ARG A 179 -15.31 14.95 -1.65
CA ARG A 179 -16.30 14.76 -0.57
C ARG A 179 -17.07 16.06 -0.27
N ALA A 180 -16.38 17.20 -0.23
CA ALA A 180 -17.01 18.51 -0.02
C ALA A 180 -17.98 18.88 -1.15
N ARG A 181 -17.59 18.64 -2.41
CA ARG A 181 -18.47 18.81 -3.58
C ARG A 181 -19.69 17.89 -3.50
N ASP A 182 -19.50 16.62 -3.16
CA ASP A 182 -20.57 15.63 -3.16
C ASP A 182 -21.61 15.96 -2.06
N ALA A 183 -21.14 16.33 -0.85
CA ALA A 183 -22.01 16.85 0.21
C ALA A 183 -22.71 18.18 -0.15
N ALA A 184 -22.08 19.04 -0.95
CA ALA A 184 -22.72 20.26 -1.46
C ALA A 184 -23.82 19.94 -2.48
N LEU A 185 -23.63 18.94 -3.35
CA LEU A 185 -24.65 18.45 -4.29
C LEU A 185 -25.84 17.83 -3.55
N GLU A 186 -25.59 17.01 -2.52
CA GLU A 186 -26.65 16.48 -1.64
C GLU A 186 -27.45 17.62 -0.97
N ARG A 187 -26.77 18.66 -0.47
CA ARG A 187 -27.43 19.85 0.10
C ARG A 187 -28.29 20.59 -0.93
N VAL A 188 -27.83 20.74 -2.18
CA VAL A 188 -28.62 21.35 -3.26
C VAL A 188 -29.87 20.52 -3.55
N GLN A 189 -29.74 19.20 -3.69
CA GLN A 189 -30.90 18.31 -3.91
C GLN A 189 -31.92 18.40 -2.77
N MET A 190 -31.48 18.46 -1.51
CA MET A 190 -32.38 18.65 -0.36
C MET A 190 -33.11 20.00 -0.40
N LEU A 191 -32.45 21.07 -0.84
CA LEU A 191 -33.09 22.39 -1.02
C LEU A 191 -34.07 22.39 -2.20
N GLU A 192 -33.77 21.68 -3.30
CA GLU A 192 -34.71 21.49 -4.41
C GLU A 192 -35.99 20.76 -3.95
N GLN A 193 -35.86 19.70 -3.14
CA GLN A 193 -37.02 19.02 -2.56
C GLN A 193 -37.81 19.93 -1.59
N GLN A 194 -37.13 20.77 -0.81
CA GLN A 194 -37.79 21.74 0.07
C GLN A 194 -38.58 22.80 -0.73
N ILE A 195 -38.02 23.30 -1.83
CA ILE A 195 -38.71 24.23 -2.74
C ILE A 195 -39.94 23.57 -3.36
N LEU A 196 -39.86 22.30 -3.77
CA LEU A 196 -40.99 21.56 -4.30
C LEU A 196 -42.10 21.39 -3.25
N ALA A 197 -41.76 21.01 -2.02
CA ALA A 197 -42.71 20.88 -0.92
C ALA A 197 -43.42 22.20 -0.61
N TYR A 198 -42.69 23.30 -0.40
CA TYR A 198 -43.29 24.61 -0.14
C TYR A 198 -44.15 25.14 -1.30
N LYS A 199 -43.80 24.81 -2.54
CA LYS A 199 -44.61 25.12 -3.72
C LYS A 199 -45.93 24.33 -3.70
N ASP A 200 -45.91 23.06 -3.30
CA ASP A 200 -47.11 22.21 -3.18
C ASP A 200 -47.98 22.60 -1.96
N ASP A 201 -47.37 23.01 -0.85
CA ASP A 201 -48.08 23.59 0.31
C ASP A 201 -48.81 24.88 -0.11
N PHE A 202 -48.12 25.78 -0.83
CA PHE A 202 -48.68 27.06 -1.29
C PHE A 202 -49.79 26.90 -2.35
N THR A 203 -49.76 25.86 -3.18
CA THR A 203 -50.88 25.57 -4.09
C THR A 203 -52.06 24.96 -3.34
N SER A 204 -51.82 24.13 -2.33
CA SER A 204 -52.85 23.55 -1.46
C SER A 204 -53.58 24.62 -0.65
N GLU A 205 -52.85 25.50 0.04
CA GLU A 205 -53.37 26.63 0.82
C GLU A 205 -54.21 27.59 -0.06
N ARG A 206 -53.77 27.84 -1.31
CA ARG A 206 -54.56 28.61 -2.28
C ARG A 206 -55.86 27.90 -2.64
N ALA A 207 -55.82 26.59 -2.90
CA ALA A 207 -57.02 25.84 -3.24
C ALA A 207 -58.01 25.79 -2.05
N ASP A 208 -57.52 25.74 -0.81
CA ASP A 208 -58.36 25.88 0.39
C ASP A 208 -58.94 27.29 0.55
N ARG A 209 -58.15 28.33 0.27
CA ARG A 209 -58.63 29.72 0.22
C ARG A 209 -59.73 29.90 -0.84
N GLU A 210 -59.56 29.35 -2.03
CA GLU A 210 -60.55 29.40 -3.11
C GLU A 210 -61.84 28.66 -2.72
N ARG A 211 -61.74 27.46 -2.11
CA ARG A 211 -62.88 26.74 -1.51
C ARG A 211 -63.61 27.58 -0.46
N ALA A 212 -62.87 28.22 0.44
CA ALA A 212 -63.44 29.09 1.47
C ALA A 212 -64.12 30.33 0.86
N GLN A 213 -63.54 30.94 -0.18
CA GLN A 213 -64.14 32.04 -0.92
C GLN A 213 -65.44 31.62 -1.61
N SER A 214 -65.48 30.49 -2.32
CA SER A 214 -66.73 29.98 -2.93
C SER A 214 -67.80 29.74 -1.87
N ARG A 215 -67.42 29.21 -0.70
CA ARG A 215 -68.35 28.99 0.41
C ARG A 215 -68.87 30.30 1.03
N ILE A 216 -68.07 31.36 1.06
CA ILE A 216 -68.53 32.70 1.49
C ILE A 216 -69.60 33.22 0.52
N HIS A 217 -69.34 33.21 -0.79
CA HIS A 217 -70.32 33.66 -1.80
C HIS A 217 -71.63 32.85 -1.72
N GLU A 218 -71.57 31.52 -1.60
CA GLU A 218 -72.76 30.69 -1.38
C GLU A 218 -73.58 31.09 -0.14
N LEU A 219 -72.91 31.50 0.94
CA LEU A 219 -73.56 31.91 2.19
C LEU A 219 -74.15 33.31 2.06
N GLU A 220 -73.47 34.22 1.35
CA GLU A 220 -73.99 35.55 1.02
C GLU A 220 -75.25 35.47 0.15
N GLU A 221 -75.26 34.62 -0.89
CA GLU A 221 -76.45 34.36 -1.72
C GLU A 221 -77.62 33.80 -0.90
N LYS A 222 -77.34 32.87 0.03
CA LYS A 222 -78.37 32.31 0.94
C LYS A 222 -78.90 33.36 1.90
N VAL A 223 -78.03 34.21 2.45
CA VAL A 223 -78.43 35.33 3.32
C VAL A 223 -79.28 36.34 2.56
N ALA A 224 -78.88 36.75 1.35
CA ALA A 224 -79.66 37.65 0.50
C ALA A 224 -81.04 37.05 0.14
N SER A 225 -81.09 35.76 -0.19
CA SER A 225 -82.33 35.03 -0.48
C SER A 225 -83.27 34.98 0.74
N LEU A 226 -82.72 34.72 1.94
CA LEU A 226 -83.48 34.71 3.19
C LEU A 226 -83.95 36.12 3.58
N GLN A 227 -83.14 37.15 3.39
CA GLN A 227 -83.52 38.55 3.59
C GLN A 227 -84.67 38.95 2.65
N HIS A 228 -84.59 38.57 1.38
CA HIS A 228 -85.65 38.82 0.41
C HIS A 228 -86.95 38.10 0.83
N GLN A 229 -86.86 36.81 1.18
CA GLN A 229 -88.03 36.06 1.67
C GLN A 229 -88.62 36.66 2.96
N ALA A 230 -87.79 37.18 3.87
CA ALA A 230 -88.25 37.87 5.07
C ALA A 230 -88.99 39.18 4.74
N SER A 231 -88.48 39.98 3.79
CA SER A 231 -89.17 41.19 3.29
C SER A 231 -90.53 40.84 2.70
N TRP A 232 -90.60 39.88 1.77
CA TRP A 232 -91.87 39.43 1.18
C TRP A 232 -92.88 38.93 2.24
N ARG A 233 -92.42 38.29 3.33
CA ARG A 233 -93.30 37.89 4.46
C ARG A 233 -93.68 39.04 5.40
N GLN A 234 -92.99 40.17 5.36
CA GLN A 234 -93.41 41.42 6.01
C GLN A 234 -94.39 42.19 5.11
N ASP A 235 -94.10 42.35 3.83
CA ASP A 235 -94.93 43.10 2.87
C ASP A 235 -96.26 42.39 2.54
N SER A 236 -96.29 41.05 2.55
CA SER A 236 -97.53 40.26 2.42
C SER A 236 -98.37 40.22 3.71
N ARG A 237 -97.95 40.89 4.79
CA ARG A 237 -98.71 40.97 6.04
C ARG A 237 -99.48 42.29 6.08
N ASP A 238 -100.75 42.21 5.69
CA ASP A 238 -101.79 43.21 5.99
C ASP A 238 -101.64 43.69 7.46
N PRO A 239 -101.76 45.00 7.79
CA PRO A 239 -101.30 45.57 9.06
C PRO A 239 -102.18 45.20 10.28
N GLY A 240 -102.19 43.91 10.61
CA GLY A 240 -102.98 43.27 11.65
C GLY A 240 -102.25 43.14 12.98
N SER A 241 -102.38 44.18 13.80
CA SER A 241 -102.26 44.15 15.27
C SER A 241 -100.95 43.64 15.89
N CYS A 242 -100.10 44.60 16.29
CA CYS A 242 -99.19 44.40 17.41
C CYS A 242 -99.99 44.15 18.70
N ARG A 243 -99.90 42.95 19.28
CA ARG A 243 -100.14 42.74 20.72
C ARG A 243 -98.85 42.36 21.43
N ILE A 244 -98.23 43.37 22.03
CA ILE A 244 -97.26 43.17 23.10
C ILE A 244 -98.04 42.69 24.33
N HIS A 245 -97.61 41.59 24.95
CA HIS A 245 -97.80 41.37 26.39
C HIS A 245 -96.52 40.75 26.99
N PRO A 246 -95.94 41.32 28.05
CA PRO A 246 -94.78 40.76 28.73
C PRO A 246 -95.21 39.63 29.69
N GLY A 247 -94.42 38.55 29.80
CA GLY A 247 -94.87 37.36 30.52
C GLY A 247 -93.76 36.35 30.87
N SER A 248 -92.85 36.77 31.76
CA SER A 248 -91.97 35.94 32.61
C SER A 248 -92.24 34.43 32.69
N ARG A 249 -91.21 33.60 32.44
CA ARG A 249 -90.53 32.78 33.49
C ARG A 249 -89.37 31.93 32.95
N ILE A 250 -88.37 31.73 33.80
CA ILE A 250 -87.32 30.70 33.69
C ILE A 250 -87.94 29.32 33.96
N PRO A 251 -87.53 28.27 33.23
CA PRO A 251 -87.26 26.97 33.87
C PRO A 251 -85.81 26.51 33.68
N LYS A 252 -85.34 25.67 34.60
CA LYS A 252 -84.03 25.03 34.57
C LYS A 252 -84.12 23.56 34.09
N ASP A 253 -82.95 23.04 33.70
CA ASP A 253 -82.48 21.64 33.83
C ASP A 253 -83.07 20.52 32.96
N LEU A 254 -82.29 19.42 32.92
CA LEU A 254 -82.34 18.18 32.11
C LEU A 254 -81.57 18.29 30.79
N GLU A 255 -80.29 17.88 30.66
CA GLU A 255 -79.53 16.75 31.25
C GLU A 255 -80.09 15.36 30.89
N ALA A 256 -79.45 14.71 29.91
CA ALA A 256 -79.44 13.26 29.72
C ALA A 256 -78.23 12.82 28.86
N ASN A 257 -77.26 12.14 29.51
CA ASN A 257 -76.44 10.98 29.09
C ASN A 257 -76.45 10.50 27.61
N ALA A 258 -75.40 9.87 27.06
CA ALA A 258 -74.01 9.60 27.49
C ALA A 258 -73.24 8.90 26.33
N LEU A 259 -71.96 8.53 26.59
CA LEU A 259 -71.02 7.62 25.89
C LEU A 259 -69.70 8.37 25.55
N GLN A 260 -68.78 8.48 26.51
CA GLN A 260 -67.67 7.53 26.75
C GLN A 260 -66.83 7.19 25.51
N LEU A 261 -65.59 7.70 25.49
CA LEU A 261 -64.44 6.89 25.08
C LEU A 261 -63.19 7.23 25.92
N VAL A 262 -62.47 6.17 26.27
CA VAL A 262 -61.36 6.01 27.23
C VAL A 262 -60.04 6.43 26.52
N VAL A 263 -59.24 7.38 27.06
CA VAL A 263 -57.95 7.21 27.82
C VAL A 263 -56.82 6.53 26.99
N PRO A 264 -55.49 6.84 27.12
CA PRO A 264 -54.72 7.59 28.14
C PRO A 264 -53.89 8.77 27.51
N SER A 265 -52.73 9.31 27.97
CA SER A 265 -51.84 9.04 29.13
C SER A 265 -51.01 10.27 29.60
N ASP A 266 -50.69 10.24 30.91
CA ASP A 266 -49.45 10.65 31.59
C ASP A 266 -48.84 12.07 31.69
N ARG A 267 -48.19 12.25 32.85
CA ARG A 267 -47.39 13.40 33.28
C ARG A 267 -45.88 13.07 33.22
N ARG A 268 -45.08 14.08 32.80
CA ARG A 268 -43.70 14.49 33.24
C ARG A 268 -42.91 13.57 34.22
N PRO A 269 -41.55 13.50 34.18
CA PRO A 269 -40.69 14.71 34.31
C PRO A 269 -39.22 14.69 33.77
N GLY A 270 -38.55 15.85 33.84
CA GLY A 270 -37.07 16.04 33.72
C GLY A 270 -36.57 16.17 32.27
N THR A 271 -35.63 17.05 31.91
CA THR A 271 -34.47 17.61 32.65
C THR A 271 -34.16 19.05 32.17
N GLY A 272 -33.40 19.84 32.95
CA GLY A 272 -33.15 21.28 32.70
C GLY A 272 -32.44 21.62 31.38
N SER A 273 -32.43 22.89 30.98
CA SER A 273 -31.37 23.81 31.45
C SER A 273 -31.83 25.27 31.57
N GLN A 274 -30.99 26.07 32.24
CA GLN A 274 -31.34 27.38 32.79
C GLN A 274 -31.52 28.48 31.74
N TRP A 275 -32.54 29.31 31.95
CA TRP A 275 -32.55 30.68 31.43
C TRP A 275 -31.49 31.49 32.18
N LEU A 276 -30.51 32.02 31.45
CA LEU A 276 -29.65 33.10 31.93
C LEU A 276 -29.93 34.33 31.07
N GLU A 277 -30.57 35.35 31.65
CA GLU A 277 -30.67 36.64 30.98
C GLU A 277 -29.29 37.32 30.91
N ARG A 278 -29.03 38.02 29.81
CA ARG A 278 -28.04 39.11 29.76
C ARG A 278 -28.69 40.33 29.09
N PRO A 279 -28.61 41.51 29.72
CA PRO A 279 -29.20 42.73 29.18
C PRO A 279 -28.32 43.37 28.09
N GLY A 280 -28.94 44.16 27.22
CA GLY A 280 -28.23 45.09 26.32
C GLY A 280 -28.27 44.73 24.85
N ALA A 281 -29.43 44.94 24.21
CA ALA A 281 -29.53 45.09 22.76
C ALA A 281 -30.31 46.37 22.45
N THR A 282 -29.59 47.48 22.27
CA THR A 282 -30.08 48.65 21.55
C THR A 282 -30.56 48.20 20.17
N GLN A 283 -31.60 48.85 19.63
CA GLN A 283 -32.14 48.56 18.30
C GLN A 283 -31.01 48.44 17.26
N ARG A 284 -30.73 47.22 16.80
CA ARG A 284 -29.83 46.96 15.68
C ARG A 284 -30.73 46.76 14.45
N GLY A 285 -30.55 47.61 13.45
CA GLY A 285 -31.32 47.53 12.21
C GLY A 285 -31.14 46.17 11.54
N GLN A 286 -32.22 45.64 10.97
CA GLN A 286 -32.11 44.55 10.01
C GLN A 286 -31.71 45.20 8.68
N GLY A 287 -30.42 45.15 8.34
CA GLY A 287 -29.88 45.68 7.07
C GLY A 287 -28.63 46.56 7.17
N ASP A 288 -27.77 46.33 8.17
CA ASP A 288 -26.47 47.00 8.31
C ASP A 288 -25.32 45.99 8.10
N LEU A 289 -24.67 46.07 6.96
CA LEU A 289 -23.42 45.37 6.63
C LEU A 289 -22.26 45.92 7.47
N GLN A 290 -21.29 45.07 7.84
CA GLN A 290 -20.17 45.47 8.70
C GLN A 290 -18.82 45.08 8.10
N CYS A 291 -17.85 46.00 8.17
CA CYS A 291 -16.46 45.72 7.83
C CYS A 291 -15.87 44.73 8.84
N PRO A 292 -15.32 43.57 8.42
CA PRO A 292 -14.82 42.54 9.34
C PRO A 292 -13.53 42.95 10.08
N HIS A 293 -12.87 44.04 9.67
CA HIS A 293 -11.59 44.49 10.24
C HIS A 293 -11.74 45.59 11.31
N CYS A 294 -12.60 46.58 11.06
CA CYS A 294 -12.81 47.72 11.98
C CYS A 294 -14.23 47.77 12.61
N LEU A 295 -15.13 46.87 12.20
CA LEU A 295 -16.55 46.80 12.62
C LEU A 295 -17.38 48.06 12.28
N GLN A 296 -16.90 48.92 11.38
CA GLN A 296 -17.68 50.03 10.84
C GLN A 296 -18.91 49.49 10.09
N CYS A 297 -20.07 50.09 10.38
CA CYS A 297 -21.36 49.71 9.81
C CYS A 297 -21.68 50.56 8.57
N PHE A 298 -22.31 49.92 7.58
CA PHE A 298 -22.77 50.46 6.30
C PHE A 298 -24.18 49.92 6.06
N SER A 299 -25.11 50.71 5.52
CA SER A 299 -26.44 50.18 5.19
C SER A 299 -26.37 49.20 4.00
N ASP A 300 -27.37 48.34 3.83
CA ASP A 300 -27.46 47.39 2.69
C ASP A 300 -27.32 48.09 1.30
N GLU A 301 -27.74 49.35 1.18
CA GLU A 301 -27.60 50.15 -0.05
C GLU A 301 -26.15 50.61 -0.34
N GLN A 302 -25.24 50.52 0.64
CA GLN A 302 -23.86 51.03 0.58
C GLN A 302 -22.82 49.92 0.31
N GLY A 303 -23.24 48.80 -0.29
CA GLY A 303 -22.37 47.64 -0.52
C GLY A 303 -21.06 47.94 -1.27
N GLU A 304 -21.09 48.81 -2.30
CA GLU A 304 -19.88 49.20 -3.04
C GLU A 304 -18.89 50.02 -2.19
N GLU A 305 -19.40 50.81 -1.24
CA GLU A 305 -18.60 51.65 -0.35
C GLU A 305 -17.96 50.80 0.75
N LEU A 306 -18.67 49.79 1.24
CA LEU A 306 -18.11 48.74 2.10
C LEU A 306 -16.96 48.01 1.40
N PHE A 307 -17.11 47.57 0.15
CA PHE A 307 -16.03 46.84 -0.55
C PHE A 307 -14.79 47.71 -0.77
N ARG A 308 -14.96 49.00 -1.11
CA ARG A 308 -13.86 49.96 -1.20
C ARG A 308 -13.17 50.16 0.14
N HIS A 309 -13.95 50.37 1.20
CA HIS A 309 -13.46 50.51 2.56
C HIS A 309 -12.71 49.26 3.05
N VAL A 310 -13.19 48.04 2.76
CA VAL A 310 -12.51 46.79 3.13
C VAL A 310 -11.13 46.68 2.47
N ALA A 311 -10.99 47.10 1.20
CA ALA A 311 -9.72 47.10 0.48
C ALA A 311 -8.70 48.16 0.99
N GLU A 312 -9.18 49.21 1.63
CA GLU A 312 -8.36 50.24 2.29
C GLU A 312 -8.05 49.86 3.76
N CYS A 313 -9.00 49.22 4.46
CA CYS A 313 -8.90 48.83 5.87
C CYS A 313 -8.06 47.57 6.11
N CYS A 314 -7.67 46.85 5.06
CA CYS A 314 -6.79 45.67 5.14
C CYS A 314 -5.31 45.95 4.81
N GLN A 315 -4.92 47.23 4.74
CA GLN A 315 -3.54 47.70 4.57
C GLN A 315 -2.95 48.22 5.88
#